data_AF-A0A553ZS86-F1
#
_entry.id   AF-A0A553ZS86-F1
#
_cell.length_a   1.000
_cell.length_b   1.000
_cell.length_c   1.000
_cell.angle_alpha   90.00
_cell.angle_beta   90.00
_cell.angle_gamma   90.00
#
_symmetry.space_group_name_H-M   'P 1'
#
loop_
_entity.id
_entity.type
_entity.pdbx_description
1 polymer ?
#
loop_
_entity_poly.entity_id
_entity_poly.type
_entity_poly.pdbx_seq_one_letter_code
_entity_poly.pdbx_strand_id
1 'polypeptide(L)'
;MSKLPAATRDWLAGPGLTRLWEAVRKRLESNGVQATGSLRLTSVNAQERNDLSLLLGKSFTGATVTVHLDGLDARLRASAAGLGLREILTELGPPLTDRRALRAGIAARREHVWSSLASALDASPLAGQEWGRQWYDLLRRTGVPRGVTPEAAVRTLRQAVQVLTVLLGTERGGTRGRGELAAMATGTAHGLDDGTWLARLVQRGIALAHGTEFPVDAAGRRALWRLVSVTPDEVSSTVLAYGLRPVGGGWREQALRQRADHYAEAHLTPRDLHDLQLRLPAGTVIHICENPRVVEAAADAACVRPVVCTSGSAATVVLTLLDALATTGCRFAYHGDFDWPGIALANRIIRRYEALPWRMGAEDYEHLAARSQAERIPQLPLDGQPVSAAWDPDLAPAMTAFGVALHEEVTLDLLMDDLSGQV
;
A
#
# COMPACT_ATOMS: atom_id res chain seq x y z
N MET A 1 -48.47 -3.72 -25.99
CA MET A 1 -49.27 -4.12 -27.17
C MET A 1 -48.55 -3.58 -28.40
N SER A 2 -48.34 -4.43 -29.41
CA SER A 2 -47.66 -4.06 -30.67
C SER A 2 -48.33 -2.87 -31.33
N LYS A 3 -47.56 -1.87 -31.77
CA LYS A 3 -48.08 -0.76 -32.57
C LYS A 3 -48.32 -1.12 -34.03
N LEU A 4 -47.85 -2.29 -34.47
CA LEU A 4 -48.03 -2.79 -35.84
C LEU A 4 -49.28 -3.66 -35.99
N PRO A 5 -50.06 -3.49 -37.08
CA PRO A 5 -51.09 -4.46 -37.47
C PRO A 5 -50.48 -5.86 -37.65
N ALA A 6 -51.18 -6.91 -37.22
CA ALA A 6 -50.65 -8.28 -37.20
C ALA A 6 -50.15 -8.74 -38.59
N ALA A 7 -50.97 -8.58 -39.64
CA ALA A 7 -50.59 -8.95 -41.00
C ALA A 7 -49.35 -8.19 -41.51
N THR A 8 -49.23 -6.90 -41.17
CA THR A 8 -48.06 -6.09 -41.53
C THR A 8 -46.82 -6.59 -40.79
N ARG A 9 -46.95 -6.94 -39.50
CA ARG A 9 -45.84 -7.47 -38.70
C ARG A 9 -45.35 -8.80 -39.25
N ASP A 10 -46.27 -9.72 -39.57
CA ASP A 10 -45.93 -11.06 -40.08
C ASP A 10 -45.22 -10.98 -41.43
N TRP A 11 -45.68 -10.08 -42.32
CA TRP A 11 -45.00 -9.84 -43.58
C TRP A 11 -43.60 -9.23 -43.39
N LEU A 12 -43.46 -8.22 -42.52
CA LEU A 12 -42.16 -7.60 -42.22
C LEU A 12 -41.20 -8.58 -41.52
N ALA A 13 -41.72 -9.51 -40.72
CA ALA A 13 -40.95 -10.58 -40.06
C ALA A 13 -40.64 -11.76 -41.00
N GLY A 14 -41.09 -11.71 -42.26
CA GLY A 14 -40.88 -12.76 -43.24
C GLY A 14 -39.40 -13.04 -43.54
N PRO A 15 -39.08 -14.28 -43.98
CA PRO A 15 -37.70 -14.74 -44.14
C PRO A 15 -36.91 -13.97 -45.21
N GLY A 16 -37.57 -13.40 -46.22
CA GLY A 16 -36.92 -12.60 -47.25
C GLY A 16 -36.41 -11.24 -46.78
N LEU A 17 -36.84 -10.76 -45.60
CA LEU A 17 -36.43 -9.45 -45.04
C LEU A 17 -35.51 -9.58 -43.82
N THR A 18 -35.28 -10.79 -43.28
CA THR A 18 -34.45 -10.99 -42.09
C THR A 18 -33.03 -10.42 -42.24
N ARG A 19 -32.35 -10.73 -43.35
CA ARG A 19 -30.98 -10.21 -43.62
C ARG A 19 -30.97 -8.69 -43.79
N LEU A 20 -32.03 -8.09 -44.32
CA LEU A 20 -32.18 -6.65 -44.37
C LEU A 20 -32.23 -6.08 -42.95
N TRP A 21 -33.13 -6.58 -42.10
CA TRP A 21 -33.30 -6.04 -40.75
C TRP A 21 -32.06 -6.19 -39.88
N GLU A 22 -31.34 -7.31 -39.99
CA GLU A 22 -30.05 -7.49 -39.32
C GLU A 22 -29.00 -6.47 -39.79
N ALA A 23 -28.88 -6.26 -41.11
CA ALA A 23 -27.93 -5.32 -41.69
C ALA A 23 -28.29 -3.87 -41.34
N VAL A 24 -29.58 -3.51 -41.41
CA VAL A 24 -30.12 -2.21 -41.00
C VAL A 24 -29.84 -1.98 -39.52
N ARG A 25 -30.14 -2.95 -38.65
CA ARG A 25 -29.88 -2.86 -37.19
C ARG A 25 -28.40 -2.57 -36.93
N LYS A 26 -27.49 -3.36 -37.49
CA LYS A 26 -26.04 -3.15 -37.35
C LYS A 26 -25.63 -1.75 -37.81
N ARG A 27 -26.19 -1.28 -38.93
CA ARG A 27 -25.91 0.05 -39.48
C ARG A 27 -26.43 1.17 -38.57
N LEU A 28 -27.68 1.12 -38.12
CA LEU A 28 -28.29 2.10 -37.22
C LEU A 28 -27.54 2.17 -35.89
N GLU A 29 -27.25 1.02 -35.26
CA GLU A 29 -26.51 0.98 -34.00
C GLU A 29 -25.08 1.56 -34.12
N SER A 30 -24.48 1.49 -35.32
CA SER A 30 -23.16 2.08 -35.60
C SER A 30 -23.19 3.58 -35.91
N ASN A 31 -24.35 4.12 -36.32
CA ASN A 31 -24.51 5.49 -36.81
C ASN A 31 -25.49 6.33 -35.96
N GLY A 32 -25.47 6.18 -34.64
CA GLY A 32 -26.27 7.02 -33.74
C GLY A 32 -27.78 6.78 -33.83
N VAL A 33 -28.20 5.60 -34.29
CA VAL A 33 -29.61 5.21 -34.50
C VAL A 33 -30.35 6.18 -35.41
N GLN A 34 -29.64 6.73 -36.40
CA GLN A 34 -30.21 7.62 -37.42
C GLN A 34 -30.55 6.82 -38.69
N ALA A 35 -31.73 7.08 -39.26
CA ALA A 35 -32.16 6.52 -40.54
C ALA A 35 -31.49 7.26 -41.72
N THR A 36 -30.16 7.34 -41.74
CA THR A 36 -29.39 8.07 -42.75
C THR A 36 -28.28 7.22 -43.35
N GLY A 37 -27.95 7.49 -44.61
CA GLY A 37 -26.96 6.75 -45.39
C GLY A 37 -27.55 5.55 -46.12
N SER A 38 -26.69 4.67 -46.61
CA SER A 38 -27.08 3.48 -47.37
C SER A 38 -26.41 2.21 -46.86
N LEU A 39 -27.02 1.07 -47.16
CA LEU A 39 -26.45 -0.26 -46.98
C LEU A 39 -26.50 -1.01 -48.31
N ARG A 40 -25.54 -1.90 -48.52
CA ARG A 40 -25.47 -2.76 -49.70
C ARG A 40 -25.64 -4.21 -49.28
N LEU A 41 -26.66 -4.87 -49.81
CA LEU A 41 -26.88 -6.32 -49.67
C LEU A 41 -26.35 -7.00 -50.92
N THR A 42 -25.46 -7.97 -50.76
CA THR A 42 -24.90 -8.77 -51.84
C THR A 42 -25.44 -10.20 -51.80
N SER A 43 -25.38 -10.89 -52.93
CA SER A 43 -25.85 -12.27 -53.11
C SER A 43 -27.31 -12.44 -52.67
N VAL A 44 -28.18 -11.53 -53.14
CA VAL A 44 -29.61 -11.53 -52.81
C VAL A 44 -30.31 -12.65 -53.59
N ASN A 45 -30.95 -13.58 -52.88
CA ASN A 45 -31.68 -14.70 -53.47
C ASN A 45 -33.02 -14.25 -54.09
N ALA A 46 -33.73 -15.15 -54.79
CA ALA A 46 -34.97 -14.79 -55.48
C ALA A 46 -36.08 -14.30 -54.53
N GLN A 47 -36.22 -14.91 -53.35
CA GLN A 47 -37.21 -14.54 -52.34
C GLN A 47 -36.89 -13.17 -51.72
N GLU A 48 -35.65 -12.97 -51.28
CA GLU A 48 -35.18 -11.69 -50.75
C GLU A 48 -35.34 -10.58 -51.79
N ARG A 49 -35.06 -10.86 -53.07
CA ARG A 49 -35.19 -9.87 -54.15
C ARG A 49 -36.64 -9.46 -54.34
N ASN A 50 -37.56 -10.42 -54.37
CA ASN A 50 -38.99 -10.16 -54.45
C ASN A 50 -39.47 -9.30 -53.28
N ASP A 51 -39.15 -9.70 -52.05
CA ASP A 51 -39.64 -9.03 -50.85
C ASP A 51 -39.03 -7.64 -50.66
N LEU A 52 -37.75 -7.46 -51.01
CA LEU A 52 -37.10 -6.15 -51.09
C LEU A 52 -37.74 -5.27 -52.17
N SER A 53 -38.10 -5.84 -53.32
CA SER A 53 -38.77 -5.10 -54.39
C SER A 53 -40.16 -4.61 -53.97
N LEU A 54 -40.91 -5.44 -53.26
CA LEU A 54 -42.21 -5.09 -52.69
C LEU A 54 -42.06 -4.01 -51.61
N LEU A 55 -41.10 -4.16 -50.69
CA LEU A 55 -40.85 -3.19 -49.61
C LEU A 55 -40.40 -1.82 -50.13
N LEU A 56 -39.52 -1.81 -51.13
CA LEU A 56 -38.92 -0.58 -51.67
C LEU A 56 -39.68 -0.03 -52.88
N GLY A 57 -40.76 -0.69 -53.31
CA GLY A 57 -41.56 -0.31 -54.47
C GLY A 57 -40.74 -0.11 -55.74
N LYS A 58 -39.71 -0.95 -55.95
CA LYS A 58 -38.75 -0.88 -57.07
C LYS A 58 -38.32 -2.28 -57.48
N SER A 59 -38.35 -2.58 -58.78
CA SER A 59 -37.91 -3.88 -59.29
C SER A 59 -36.38 -3.98 -59.27
N PHE A 60 -35.85 -5.01 -58.63
CA PHE A 60 -34.42 -5.34 -58.66
C PHE A 60 -34.21 -6.59 -59.50
N THR A 61 -33.20 -6.58 -60.38
CA THR A 61 -32.83 -7.73 -61.24
C THR A 61 -31.43 -8.26 -60.96
N GLY A 62 -30.58 -7.47 -60.29
CA GLY A 62 -29.21 -7.85 -59.94
C GLY A 62 -29.08 -8.66 -58.64
N ALA A 63 -27.90 -9.26 -58.44
CA ALA A 63 -27.55 -9.96 -57.20
C ALA A 63 -27.14 -9.02 -56.05
N THR A 64 -27.05 -7.72 -56.30
CA THR A 64 -26.68 -6.69 -55.32
C THR A 64 -27.75 -5.61 -55.27
N VAL A 65 -28.21 -5.27 -54.06
CA VAL A 65 -29.22 -4.24 -53.82
C VAL A 65 -28.65 -3.20 -52.86
N THR A 66 -28.70 -1.92 -53.24
CA THR A 66 -28.35 -0.80 -52.34
C THR A 66 -29.64 -0.20 -51.80
N VAL A 67 -29.76 -0.15 -50.47
CA VAL A 67 -30.92 0.38 -49.77
C VAL A 67 -30.53 1.67 -49.07
N HIS A 68 -31.20 2.76 -49.43
CA HIS A 68 -31.08 4.06 -48.78
C HIS A 68 -32.01 4.08 -47.55
N LEU A 69 -31.44 4.37 -46.38
CA LEU A 69 -32.13 4.22 -45.09
C LEU A 69 -33.21 5.28 -44.87
N ASP A 70 -32.96 6.50 -45.34
CA ASP A 70 -33.91 7.61 -45.38
C ASP A 70 -35.10 7.28 -46.27
N GLY A 71 -34.84 6.72 -47.45
CA GLY A 71 -35.88 6.25 -48.37
C GLY A 71 -36.70 5.08 -47.81
N LEU A 72 -36.04 4.13 -47.13
CA LEU A 72 -36.72 3.02 -46.46
C LEU A 72 -37.59 3.51 -45.29
N ASP A 73 -37.08 4.42 -44.45
CA ASP A 73 -37.83 5.03 -43.36
C ASP A 73 -39.07 5.79 -43.84
N ALA A 74 -38.92 6.62 -44.88
CA ALA A 74 -40.04 7.33 -45.49
C ALA A 74 -41.12 6.38 -46.03
N ARG A 75 -40.70 5.27 -46.67
CA ARG A 75 -41.64 4.25 -47.16
C ARG A 75 -42.35 3.51 -46.04
N LEU A 76 -41.66 3.14 -44.97
CA LEU A 76 -42.28 2.47 -43.82
C LEU A 76 -43.34 3.36 -43.17
N ARG A 77 -43.06 4.66 -43.02
CA ARG A 77 -44.04 5.64 -42.52
C ARG A 77 -45.26 5.80 -43.42
N ALA A 78 -45.04 5.77 -44.74
CA ALA A 78 -46.11 5.88 -45.74
C ALA A 78 -46.87 4.56 -46.00
N SER A 79 -46.41 3.44 -45.44
CA SER A 79 -47.02 2.11 -45.61
C SER A 79 -48.09 1.84 -44.55
N ALA A 80 -48.77 0.68 -44.66
CA ALA A 80 -49.67 0.17 -43.64
C ALA A 80 -49.00 -0.04 -42.25
N ALA A 81 -47.67 0.03 -42.18
CA ALA A 81 -46.95 0.01 -40.91
C ALA A 81 -47.08 1.32 -40.13
N GLY A 82 -47.15 2.48 -40.80
CA GLY A 82 -47.32 3.80 -40.17
C GLY A 82 -46.21 4.23 -39.20
N LEU A 83 -45.10 3.48 -39.12
CA LEU A 83 -44.01 3.67 -38.17
C LEU A 83 -42.69 3.95 -38.89
N GLY A 84 -41.80 4.69 -38.24
CA GLY A 84 -40.44 4.91 -38.71
C GLY A 84 -39.57 3.66 -38.57
N LEU A 85 -38.46 3.62 -39.31
CA LEU A 85 -37.53 2.50 -39.36
C LEU A 85 -37.01 2.07 -37.98
N ARG A 86 -36.77 3.03 -37.07
CA ARG A 86 -36.35 2.77 -35.69
C ARG A 86 -37.41 2.02 -34.89
N GLU A 87 -38.66 2.42 -35.06
CA GLU A 87 -39.81 1.86 -34.36
C GLU A 87 -40.11 0.46 -34.88
N ILE A 88 -40.04 0.27 -36.20
CA ILE A 88 -40.15 -1.05 -36.85
C ILE A 88 -39.11 -2.03 -36.30
N LEU A 89 -37.84 -1.63 -36.22
CA LEU A 89 -36.80 -2.51 -35.67
C LEU A 89 -36.98 -2.81 -34.18
N THR A 90 -37.59 -1.90 -33.42
CA THR A 90 -37.90 -2.14 -31.99
C THR A 90 -39.11 -3.05 -31.81
N GLU A 91 -40.05 -3.04 -32.75
CA GLU A 91 -41.19 -3.96 -32.77
C GLU A 91 -40.81 -5.36 -33.29
N LEU A 92 -39.83 -5.46 -34.19
CA LEU A 92 -39.38 -6.73 -34.77
C LEU A 92 -38.26 -7.43 -33.99
N GLY A 93 -37.71 -6.81 -32.94
CA GLY A 93 -36.63 -7.38 -32.14
C GLY A 93 -36.24 -6.52 -30.93
N PRO A 94 -35.08 -6.78 -30.30
CA PRO A 94 -34.65 -6.03 -29.11
C PRO A 94 -34.50 -4.52 -29.36
N PRO A 95 -34.56 -3.67 -28.31
CA PRO A 95 -34.28 -2.23 -28.44
C PRO A 95 -32.92 -1.94 -29.07
N LEU A 96 -32.87 -0.92 -29.94
CA LEU A 96 -31.64 -0.50 -30.60
C LEU A 96 -30.67 0.14 -29.61
N THR A 97 -29.40 -0.24 -29.68
CA THR A 97 -28.34 0.36 -28.86
C THR A 97 -27.58 1.43 -29.64
N ASP A 98 -27.59 2.68 -29.16
CA ASP A 98 -26.74 3.72 -29.73
C ASP A 98 -25.28 3.54 -29.28
N ARG A 99 -24.52 2.76 -30.05
CA ARG A 99 -23.11 2.49 -29.74
C ARG A 99 -22.25 3.76 -29.87
N ARG A 100 -22.66 4.74 -30.68
CA ARG A 100 -21.95 6.02 -30.83
C ARG A 100 -22.13 6.87 -29.59
N ALA A 101 -23.36 7.02 -29.10
CA ALA A 101 -23.65 7.73 -27.85
C ALA A 101 -23.00 7.04 -26.64
N LEU A 102 -23.00 5.70 -26.57
CA LEU A 102 -22.30 4.97 -25.52
C LEU A 102 -20.79 5.25 -25.52
N ARG A 103 -20.14 5.19 -26.69
CA ARG A 103 -18.70 5.51 -26.83
C ARG A 103 -18.41 6.97 -26.46
N ALA A 104 -19.25 7.90 -26.94
CA ALA A 104 -19.12 9.32 -26.61
C ALA A 104 -19.30 9.57 -25.11
N GLY A 105 -20.26 8.91 -24.46
CA GLY A 105 -20.47 9.01 -23.02
C GLY A 105 -19.31 8.46 -22.19
N ILE A 106 -18.71 7.33 -22.60
CA ILE A 106 -17.50 6.80 -21.96
C ILE A 106 -16.33 7.77 -22.11
N ALA A 107 -16.11 8.30 -23.32
CA ALA A 107 -15.05 9.28 -23.59
C ALA A 107 -15.26 10.56 -22.78
N ALA A 108 -16.49 11.09 -22.73
CA ALA A 108 -16.83 12.30 -21.96
C ALA A 108 -16.62 12.10 -20.46
N ARG A 109 -16.99 10.95 -19.89
CA ARG A 109 -16.72 10.64 -18.48
C ARG A 109 -15.22 10.56 -18.19
N ARG A 110 -14.44 9.94 -19.08
CA ARG A 110 -12.98 9.89 -18.94
C ARG A 110 -12.39 11.29 -18.99
N GLU A 111 -12.84 12.13 -19.92
CA GLU A 111 -12.37 13.51 -20.02
C GLU A 111 -12.74 14.32 -18.79
N HIS A 112 -13.96 14.15 -18.26
CA HIS A 112 -14.41 14.83 -17.03
C HIS A 112 -13.52 14.52 -15.81
N VAL A 113 -13.04 13.27 -15.68
CA VAL A 113 -12.10 12.91 -14.61
C VAL A 113 -10.81 13.73 -14.69
N TRP A 114 -10.22 13.82 -15.88
CA TRP A 114 -8.94 14.50 -16.07
C TRP A 114 -9.09 16.02 -16.10
N SER A 115 -10.18 16.56 -16.64
CA SER A 115 -10.47 17.99 -16.58
C SER A 115 -10.68 18.43 -15.13
N SER A 116 -11.34 17.60 -14.31
CA SER A 116 -11.52 17.89 -12.88
C SER A 116 -10.21 17.92 -12.10
N LEU A 117 -9.24 17.07 -12.45
CA LEU A 117 -7.90 17.11 -11.86
C LEU A 117 -7.14 18.38 -12.28
N ALA A 118 -7.18 18.73 -13.57
CA ALA A 118 -6.54 19.95 -14.08
C ALA A 118 -7.10 21.20 -13.36
N SER A 119 -8.43 21.34 -13.30
CA SER A 119 -9.06 22.45 -12.59
C SER A 119 -8.73 22.49 -11.09
N ALA A 120 -8.58 21.33 -10.45
CA ALA A 120 -8.19 21.27 -9.03
C ALA A 120 -6.74 21.73 -8.82
N LEU A 121 -5.82 21.37 -9.71
CA LEU A 121 -4.43 21.83 -9.67
C LEU A 121 -4.34 23.34 -9.92
N ASP A 122 -5.04 23.85 -10.95
CA ASP A 122 -5.04 25.27 -11.30
C ASP A 122 -5.63 26.16 -10.19
N ALA A 123 -6.60 25.65 -9.43
CA ALA A 123 -7.19 26.34 -8.29
C ALA A 123 -6.37 26.23 -7.00
N SER A 124 -5.30 25.42 -6.98
CA SER A 124 -4.46 25.21 -5.80
C SER A 124 -3.24 26.14 -5.79
N PRO A 125 -2.62 26.39 -4.62
CA PRO A 125 -1.31 27.04 -4.52
C PRO A 125 -0.16 26.35 -5.28
N LEU A 126 -0.40 25.13 -5.78
CA LEU A 126 0.56 24.34 -6.58
C LEU A 126 0.49 24.70 -8.07
N ALA A 127 -0.40 25.59 -8.48
CA ALA A 127 -0.53 26.05 -9.85
C ALA A 127 0.79 26.61 -10.40
N GLY A 128 1.12 26.28 -11.64
CA GLY A 128 2.34 26.72 -12.31
C GLY A 128 3.62 25.97 -11.93
N GLN A 129 3.57 25.04 -10.96
CA GLN A 129 4.72 24.20 -10.62
C GLN A 129 4.97 23.14 -11.71
N GLU A 130 6.22 23.03 -12.18
CA GLU A 130 6.58 22.11 -13.26
C GLU A 130 6.26 20.65 -12.91
N TRP A 131 6.59 20.23 -11.69
CA TRP A 131 6.32 18.89 -11.19
C TRP A 131 4.81 18.57 -11.17
N GLY A 132 3.94 19.56 -10.99
CA GLY A 132 2.48 19.39 -11.00
C GLY A 132 1.97 18.96 -12.36
N ARG A 133 2.52 19.54 -13.44
CA ARG A 133 2.25 19.13 -14.82
C ARG A 133 2.78 17.72 -15.10
N GLN A 134 4.01 17.42 -14.68
CA GLN A 134 4.60 16.09 -14.82
C GLN A 134 3.75 15.02 -14.11
N TRP A 135 3.25 15.35 -12.92
CA TRP A 135 2.36 14.48 -12.14
C TRP A 135 1.04 14.25 -12.86
N TYR A 136 0.39 15.29 -13.37
CA TYR A 136 -0.83 15.17 -14.18
C TYR A 136 -0.62 14.22 -15.38
N ASP A 137 0.44 14.45 -16.17
CA ASP A 137 0.73 13.67 -17.36
C ASP A 137 1.02 12.19 -17.03
N LEU A 138 1.77 11.95 -15.95
CA LEU A 138 2.02 10.61 -15.43
C LEU A 138 0.72 9.91 -15.07
N LEU A 139 -0.15 10.56 -14.30
CA LEU A 139 -1.43 9.98 -13.88
C LEU A 139 -2.33 9.69 -15.07
N ARG A 140 -2.43 10.61 -16.02
CA ARG A 140 -3.24 10.44 -17.25
C ARG A 140 -2.76 9.26 -18.10
N ARG A 141 -1.43 9.02 -18.15
CA ARG A 141 -0.83 7.85 -18.82
C ARG A 141 -1.11 6.56 -18.07
N THR A 142 -0.95 6.54 -16.75
CA THR A 142 -1.20 5.33 -15.94
C THR A 142 -2.68 4.96 -15.85
N GLY A 143 -3.57 5.94 -15.95
CA GLY A 143 -5.01 5.74 -15.90
C GLY A 143 -5.55 5.55 -14.49
N VAL A 144 -6.88 5.38 -14.42
CA VAL A 144 -7.61 5.09 -13.19
C VAL A 144 -7.64 3.56 -12.98
N PRO A 145 -7.46 3.05 -11.74
CA PRO A 145 -7.54 1.61 -11.46
C PRO A 145 -8.87 0.99 -11.89
N ARG A 146 -8.85 -0.30 -12.26
CA ARG A 146 -10.07 -1.05 -12.61
C ARG A 146 -11.03 -1.09 -11.41
N GLY A 147 -12.33 -0.97 -11.69
CA GLY A 147 -13.39 -1.01 -10.67
C GLY A 147 -13.67 0.33 -9.97
N VAL A 148 -12.87 1.37 -10.20
CA VAL A 148 -13.13 2.72 -9.66
C VAL A 148 -14.11 3.46 -10.58
N THR A 149 -15.19 3.99 -10.01
CA THR A 149 -16.16 4.81 -10.77
C THR A 149 -15.57 6.19 -11.10
N PRO A 150 -16.04 6.87 -12.16
CA PRO A 150 -15.59 8.23 -12.47
C PRO A 150 -15.72 9.22 -11.30
N GLU A 151 -16.79 9.10 -10.52
CA GLU A 151 -17.07 9.98 -9.38
C GLU A 151 -16.08 9.72 -8.23
N ALA A 152 -15.79 8.44 -7.95
CA ALA A 152 -14.77 8.06 -6.99
C ALA A 152 -13.37 8.51 -7.46
N ALA A 153 -13.09 8.42 -8.77
CA ALA A 153 -11.85 8.90 -9.36
C ALA A 153 -11.66 10.41 -9.17
N VAL A 154 -12.67 11.22 -9.51
CA VAL A 154 -12.65 12.67 -9.31
C VAL A 154 -12.43 13.00 -7.84
N ARG A 155 -13.16 12.35 -6.93
CA ARG A 155 -13.02 12.57 -5.48
C ARG A 155 -11.60 12.27 -5.01
N THR A 156 -11.07 11.09 -5.31
CA THR A 156 -9.73 10.70 -4.85
C THR A 156 -8.62 11.57 -5.46
N LEU A 157 -8.76 11.98 -6.73
CA LEU A 157 -7.81 12.91 -7.36
C LEU A 157 -7.83 14.30 -6.69
N ARG A 158 -9.02 14.82 -6.35
CA ARG A 158 -9.13 16.07 -5.59
C ARG A 158 -8.54 15.96 -4.18
N GLN A 159 -8.78 14.84 -3.50
CA GLN A 159 -8.17 14.55 -2.20
C GLN A 159 -6.63 14.53 -2.30
N ALA A 160 -6.08 13.96 -3.38
CA ALA A 160 -4.63 13.97 -3.59
C ALA A 160 -4.08 15.39 -3.75
N VAL A 161 -4.77 16.25 -4.53
CA VAL A 161 -4.39 17.68 -4.67
C VAL A 161 -4.46 18.40 -3.33
N GLN A 162 -5.51 18.16 -2.53
CA GLN A 162 -5.66 18.75 -1.20
C GLN A 162 -4.51 18.36 -0.27
N VAL A 163 -4.16 17.06 -0.21
CA VAL A 163 -3.04 16.58 0.61
C VAL A 163 -1.72 17.17 0.13
N LEU A 164 -1.45 17.16 -1.17
CA LEU A 164 -0.23 17.76 -1.73
C LEU A 164 -0.15 19.27 -1.46
N THR A 165 -1.28 19.98 -1.50
CA THR A 165 -1.34 21.42 -1.19
C THR A 165 -0.91 21.68 0.25
N VAL A 166 -1.39 20.86 1.19
CA VAL A 166 -1.08 20.99 2.62
C VAL A 166 0.39 20.65 2.92
N LEU A 167 0.98 19.74 2.14
CA LEU A 167 2.36 19.27 2.31
C LEU A 167 3.40 20.14 1.61
N LEU A 168 3.07 20.65 0.43
CA LEU A 168 4.02 21.34 -0.47
C LEU A 168 3.71 22.83 -0.65
N GLY A 169 2.61 23.31 -0.08
CA GLY A 169 2.22 24.72 -0.10
C GLY A 169 3.20 25.63 0.64
N THR A 170 3.05 26.93 0.41
CA THR A 170 3.92 27.98 0.98
C THR A 170 3.76 28.13 2.49
N GLU A 171 2.59 27.85 3.05
CA GLU A 171 2.34 27.77 4.49
C GLU A 171 2.74 26.39 5.02
N ARG A 172 4.05 26.15 5.12
CA ARG A 172 4.56 24.93 5.72
C ARG A 172 4.17 24.89 7.20
N GLY A 173 3.11 24.17 7.52
CA GLY A 173 2.81 23.75 8.88
C GLY A 173 3.91 22.81 9.40
N GLY A 174 4.06 22.75 10.74
CA GLY A 174 5.01 21.84 11.39
C GLY A 174 4.75 20.36 11.09
N THR A 175 5.50 19.48 11.74
CA THR A 175 5.36 18.02 11.62
C THR A 175 3.92 17.56 11.82
N ARG A 176 3.40 16.70 10.92
CA ARG A 176 2.02 16.18 10.97
C ARG A 176 1.98 14.66 10.96
N GLY A 177 0.97 14.09 11.60
CA GLY A 177 0.72 12.65 11.54
C GLY A 177 0.07 12.24 10.21
N ARG A 178 0.45 11.09 9.65
CA ARG A 178 -0.19 10.56 8.43
C ARG A 178 -1.70 10.36 8.60
N GLY A 179 -2.14 9.89 9.77
CA GLY A 179 -3.55 9.67 10.09
C GLY A 179 -4.35 10.97 10.19
N GLU A 180 -3.74 12.05 10.70
CA GLU A 180 -4.34 13.38 10.76
C GLU A 180 -4.60 13.92 9.34
N LEU A 181 -3.60 13.83 8.46
CA LEU A 181 -3.73 14.22 7.05
C LEU A 181 -4.78 13.40 6.32
N ALA A 182 -4.84 12.10 6.58
CA ALA A 182 -5.86 11.22 6.03
C ALA A 182 -7.26 11.62 6.50
N ALA A 183 -7.44 11.85 7.80
CA ALA A 183 -8.73 12.25 8.37
C ALA A 183 -9.22 13.58 7.78
N MET A 184 -8.34 14.56 7.62
CA MET A 184 -8.66 15.85 7.00
C MET A 184 -9.08 15.70 5.53
N ALA A 185 -8.42 14.84 4.76
CA ALA A 185 -8.71 14.68 3.33
C ALA A 185 -9.87 13.71 3.03
N THR A 186 -10.04 12.67 3.85
CA THR A 186 -10.96 11.55 3.55
C THR A 186 -12.00 11.28 4.63
N GLY A 187 -11.97 11.98 5.76
CA GLY A 187 -12.84 11.73 6.90
C GLY A 187 -12.47 10.48 7.71
N THR A 188 -11.32 9.86 7.45
CA THR A 188 -10.83 8.67 8.17
C THR A 188 -9.32 8.67 8.27
N ALA A 189 -8.77 8.22 9.40
CA ALA A 189 -7.32 8.13 9.62
C ALA A 189 -6.61 7.13 8.68
N HIS A 190 -7.35 6.26 8.00
CA HIS A 190 -6.83 5.19 7.14
C HIS A 190 -6.76 5.56 5.65
N GLY A 191 -7.21 6.76 5.28
CA GLY A 191 -7.28 7.19 3.87
C GLY A 191 -5.92 7.25 3.14
N LEU A 192 -4.81 7.37 3.89
CA LEU A 192 -3.44 7.39 3.38
C LEU A 192 -2.63 6.14 3.77
N ASP A 193 -3.30 5.06 4.14
CA ASP A 193 -2.61 3.81 4.45
C ASP A 193 -1.91 3.21 3.23
N ASP A 194 -0.87 2.44 3.51
CA ASP A 194 -0.06 1.79 2.49
C ASP A 194 -0.94 0.91 1.58
N GLY A 195 -0.73 1.02 0.27
CA GLY A 195 -1.49 0.27 -0.74
C GLY A 195 -2.78 0.96 -1.22
N THR A 196 -3.29 1.97 -0.49
CA THR A 196 -4.41 2.77 -0.98
C THR A 196 -4.04 3.51 -2.27
N TRP A 197 -5.03 3.75 -3.15
CA TRP A 197 -4.78 4.51 -4.37
C TRP A 197 -4.39 5.95 -4.05
N LEU A 198 -5.05 6.57 -3.07
CA LEU A 198 -4.73 7.94 -2.62
C LEU A 198 -3.28 8.06 -2.15
N ALA A 199 -2.79 7.16 -1.28
CA ALA A 199 -1.39 7.18 -0.83
C ALA A 199 -0.41 7.12 -2.01
N ARG A 200 -0.66 6.27 -3.01
CA ARG A 200 0.19 6.16 -4.21
C ARG A 200 0.18 7.44 -5.05
N LEU A 201 -0.97 8.10 -5.19
CA LEU A 201 -1.07 9.38 -5.92
C LEU A 201 -0.24 10.46 -5.23
N VAL A 202 -0.38 10.60 -3.91
CA VAL A 202 0.34 11.59 -3.10
C VAL A 202 1.85 11.31 -3.11
N GLN A 203 2.27 10.05 -2.90
CA GLN A 203 3.69 9.68 -2.92
C GLN A 203 4.37 9.99 -4.26
N ARG A 204 3.67 9.76 -5.39
CA ARG A 204 4.19 10.15 -6.71
C ARG A 204 4.31 11.67 -6.86
N GLY A 205 3.37 12.43 -6.30
CA GLY A 205 3.43 13.89 -6.29
C GLY A 205 4.63 14.40 -5.48
N ILE A 206 4.84 13.85 -4.27
CA ILE A 206 5.99 14.17 -3.42
C ILE A 206 7.30 13.84 -4.13
N ALA A 207 7.41 12.64 -4.71
CA ALA A 207 8.63 12.22 -5.39
C ALA A 207 9.01 13.16 -6.54
N LEU A 208 8.03 13.54 -7.38
CA LEU A 208 8.25 14.51 -8.47
C LEU A 208 8.59 15.91 -7.94
N ALA A 209 7.91 16.38 -6.90
CA ALA A 209 8.16 17.70 -6.32
C ALA A 209 9.58 17.85 -5.74
N HIS A 210 10.17 16.74 -5.27
CA HIS A 210 11.51 16.71 -4.69
C HIS A 210 12.57 16.08 -5.60
N GLY A 211 12.23 15.68 -6.82
CA GLY A 211 13.16 15.06 -7.77
C GLY A 211 13.72 13.71 -7.30
N THR A 212 12.96 12.93 -6.54
CA THR A 212 13.38 11.61 -6.03
C THR A 212 12.73 10.46 -6.80
N GLU A 213 13.29 9.26 -6.66
CA GLU A 213 12.72 8.06 -7.26
C GLU A 213 11.39 7.65 -6.61
N PHE A 214 10.54 6.96 -7.39
CA PHE A 214 9.29 6.42 -6.86
C PHE A 214 9.56 5.27 -5.87
N PRO A 215 8.79 5.18 -4.78
CA PRO A 215 9.07 4.19 -3.74
C PRO A 215 8.67 2.80 -4.21
N VAL A 216 9.62 1.85 -4.16
CA VAL A 216 9.38 0.44 -4.53
C VAL A 216 9.02 -0.43 -3.33
N ASP A 217 9.43 -0.02 -2.13
CA ASP A 217 9.30 -0.80 -0.90
C ASP A 217 8.77 0.06 0.27
N ALA A 218 8.62 -0.57 1.44
CA ALA A 218 8.11 0.11 2.63
C ALA A 218 9.09 1.16 3.17
N ALA A 219 10.41 0.94 3.01
CA ALA A 219 11.43 1.89 3.46
C ALA A 219 11.38 3.19 2.64
N GLY A 220 11.32 3.09 1.31
CA GLY A 220 11.18 4.23 0.41
C GLY A 220 9.88 5.00 0.63
N ARG A 221 8.76 4.31 0.88
CA ARG A 221 7.50 4.99 1.23
C ARG A 221 7.62 5.81 2.52
N ARG A 222 8.26 5.27 3.55
CA ARG A 222 8.52 6.00 4.81
C ARG A 222 9.47 7.18 4.60
N ALA A 223 10.50 7.02 3.77
CA ALA A 223 11.43 8.11 3.45
C ALA A 223 10.72 9.29 2.77
N LEU A 224 9.81 9.02 1.82
CA LEU A 224 9.04 10.07 1.16
C LEU A 224 8.10 10.81 2.12
N TRP A 225 7.44 10.12 3.05
CA TRP A 225 6.62 10.80 4.05
C TRP A 225 7.45 11.72 4.94
N ARG A 226 8.62 11.25 5.40
CA ARG A 226 9.54 12.07 6.20
C ARG A 226 10.06 13.30 5.46
N LEU A 227 10.28 13.19 4.15
CA LEU A 227 10.76 14.30 3.32
C LEU A 227 9.83 15.53 3.35
N VAL A 228 8.54 15.29 3.59
CA VAL A 228 7.51 16.32 3.72
C VAL A 228 6.99 16.45 5.16
N SER A 229 7.83 16.11 6.14
CA SER A 229 7.54 16.22 7.58
C SER A 229 6.28 15.46 8.03
N VAL A 230 5.94 14.37 7.34
CA VAL A 230 4.90 13.42 7.76
C VAL A 230 5.57 12.26 8.46
N THR A 231 5.48 12.27 9.79
CA THR A 231 6.06 11.20 10.61
C THR A 231 5.01 10.17 10.96
N PRO A 232 5.40 8.88 11.11
CA PRO A 232 4.55 7.91 11.80
C PRO A 232 4.37 8.33 13.26
N ASP A 233 3.56 7.57 14.00
CA ASP A 233 3.57 7.66 15.45
C ASP A 233 5.00 7.39 15.98
N GLU A 234 5.59 8.42 16.59
CA GLU A 234 6.96 8.44 17.09
C GLU A 234 7.02 8.40 18.62
N VAL A 235 5.90 8.16 19.31
CA VAL A 235 5.83 8.17 20.78
C VAL A 235 5.29 6.86 21.39
N SER A 236 4.51 6.06 20.66
CA SER A 236 4.01 4.79 21.23
C SER A 236 5.02 3.64 21.19
N SER A 237 5.97 3.65 20.26
CA SER A 237 7.07 2.68 20.27
C SER A 237 8.19 3.21 21.17
N THR A 238 8.69 2.36 22.07
CA THR A 238 9.81 2.72 22.95
C THR A 238 10.89 1.64 22.93
N VAL A 239 12.12 2.03 23.23
CA VAL A 239 13.20 1.13 23.63
C VAL A 239 13.51 1.39 25.09
N LEU A 240 13.57 0.32 25.88
CA LEU A 240 13.96 0.37 27.29
C LEU A 240 15.48 0.33 27.37
N ALA A 241 16.08 1.29 28.06
CA ALA A 241 17.51 1.39 28.26
C ALA A 241 17.85 1.76 29.69
N TYR A 242 19.07 1.43 30.13
CA TYR A 242 19.58 1.68 31.46
C TYR A 242 21.05 2.07 31.39
N GLY A 243 21.48 2.94 32.31
CA GLY A 243 22.90 3.30 32.46
C GLY A 243 23.53 4.05 31.28
N LEU A 244 22.75 4.53 30.30
CA LEU A 244 23.28 5.29 29.17
C LEU A 244 23.78 6.67 29.62
N ARG A 245 25.05 6.98 29.33
CA ARG A 245 25.72 8.23 29.73
C ARG A 245 26.31 8.96 28.52
N PRO A 246 25.48 9.53 27.63
CA PRO A 246 25.99 10.31 26.50
C PRO A 246 26.76 11.55 26.97
N VAL A 247 27.74 12.02 26.20
CA VAL A 247 28.62 13.16 26.55
C VAL A 247 28.03 14.53 26.20
N GLY A 248 26.92 14.59 25.45
CA GLY A 248 26.32 15.85 24.99
C GLY A 248 25.81 16.74 26.13
N GLY A 249 25.80 18.06 25.91
CA GLY A 249 25.38 19.04 26.91
C GLY A 249 23.89 19.36 26.95
N GLY A 250 23.07 18.77 26.08
CA GLY A 250 21.64 19.03 26.00
C GLY A 250 20.86 18.43 27.18
N TRP A 251 19.62 18.88 27.35
CA TRP A 251 18.77 18.46 28.47
C TRP A 251 18.43 16.97 28.41
N ARG A 252 18.33 16.37 27.21
CA ARG A 252 18.04 14.93 27.04
C ARG A 252 19.22 14.07 27.47
N GLU A 253 20.43 14.46 27.08
CA GLU A 253 21.66 13.80 27.50
C GLU A 253 21.87 13.95 29.02
N GLN A 254 21.57 15.13 29.55
CA GLN A 254 21.60 15.35 31.00
C GLN A 254 20.56 14.50 31.73
N ALA A 255 19.34 14.38 31.21
CA ALA A 255 18.29 13.54 31.80
C ALA A 255 18.70 12.06 31.84
N LEU A 256 19.34 11.56 30.77
CA LEU A 256 19.87 10.19 30.75
C LEU A 256 21.00 9.99 31.78
N ARG A 257 21.93 10.94 31.89
CA ARG A 257 22.97 10.89 32.93
C ARG A 257 22.38 10.92 34.34
N GLN A 258 21.40 11.78 34.60
CA GLN A 258 20.72 11.86 35.89
C GLN A 258 19.99 10.56 36.22
N ARG A 259 19.27 9.96 35.26
CA ARG A 259 18.67 8.63 35.45
C ARG A 259 19.74 7.58 35.77
N ALA A 260 20.86 7.58 35.05
CA ALA A 260 21.97 6.66 35.33
C ALA A 260 22.61 6.91 36.73
N ASP A 261 22.69 8.15 37.20
CA ASP A 261 23.19 8.49 38.56
C ASP A 261 22.25 7.99 39.67
N HIS A 262 20.97 7.81 39.35
CA HIS A 262 19.92 7.33 40.26
C HIS A 262 19.49 5.89 39.98
N TYR A 263 20.24 5.15 39.16
CA TYR A 263 19.95 3.76 38.78
C TYR A 263 18.52 3.57 38.24
N ALA A 264 18.01 4.55 37.50
CA ALA A 264 16.68 4.50 36.91
C ALA A 264 16.74 4.15 35.42
N GLU A 265 15.94 3.20 34.98
CA GLU A 265 15.74 2.86 33.56
C GLU A 265 15.07 4.01 32.78
N ALA A 266 15.15 4.01 31.46
CA ALA A 266 14.57 5.03 30.59
C ALA A 266 13.89 4.38 29.39
N HIS A 267 12.65 4.81 29.10
CA HIS A 267 12.01 4.54 27.82
C HIS A 267 12.32 5.68 26.85
N LEU A 268 12.99 5.34 25.74
CA LEU A 268 13.28 6.27 24.66
C LEU A 268 12.35 6.02 23.49
N THR A 269 11.72 7.08 23.00
CA THR A 269 10.87 7.04 21.81
C THR A 269 11.67 7.39 20.54
N PRO A 270 11.20 7.04 19.33
CA PRO A 270 11.78 7.57 18.10
C PRO A 270 11.94 9.10 18.10
N ARG A 271 11.00 9.83 18.73
CA ARG A 271 11.06 11.28 18.87
C ARG A 271 12.22 11.74 19.74
N ASP A 272 12.56 11.00 20.79
CA ASP A 272 13.73 11.29 21.62
C ASP A 272 15.02 11.08 20.81
N LEU A 273 15.10 9.97 20.06
CA LEU A 273 16.27 9.59 19.27
C LEU A 273 16.57 10.54 18.11
N HIS A 274 15.62 11.35 17.65
CA HIS A 274 15.87 12.33 16.58
C HIS A 274 16.80 13.47 17.01
N ASP A 275 16.60 13.97 18.23
CA ASP A 275 17.32 15.12 18.76
C ASP A 275 18.43 14.74 19.75
N LEU A 276 18.41 13.51 20.27
CA LEU A 276 19.37 13.02 21.25
C LEU A 276 20.72 12.73 20.58
N GLN A 277 21.77 13.41 21.05
CA GLN A 277 23.15 13.15 20.66
C GLN A 277 23.72 11.98 21.48
N LEU A 278 23.46 10.75 21.00
CA LEU A 278 23.93 9.48 21.58
C LEU A 278 25.44 9.23 21.39
N ARG A 279 26.28 10.19 21.77
CA ARG A 279 27.75 10.04 21.78
C ARG A 279 28.20 9.53 23.14
N LEU A 280 28.68 8.29 23.21
CA LEU A 280 29.33 7.76 24.40
C LEU A 280 30.86 7.69 24.14
N PRO A 281 31.69 7.53 25.18
CA PRO A 281 33.11 7.26 24.99
C PRO A 281 33.32 6.04 24.06
N ALA A 282 34.22 6.17 23.09
CA ALA A 282 34.52 5.08 22.16
C ALA A 282 34.97 3.82 22.92
N GLY A 283 34.53 2.64 22.46
CA GLY A 283 34.80 1.38 23.11
C GLY A 283 33.88 1.06 24.30
N THR A 284 32.94 1.94 24.67
CA THR A 284 31.91 1.60 25.67
C THR A 284 31.15 0.36 25.23
N VAL A 285 31.07 -0.64 26.12
CA VAL A 285 30.32 -1.88 25.87
C VAL A 285 28.87 -1.71 26.29
N ILE A 286 27.96 -1.76 25.33
CA ILE A 286 26.52 -1.76 25.53
C ILE A 286 26.07 -3.22 25.63
N HIS A 287 25.47 -3.58 26.77
CA HIS A 287 24.88 -4.90 26.95
C HIS A 287 23.47 -4.87 26.38
N ILE A 288 23.11 -5.89 25.62
CA ILE A 288 21.80 -6.04 25.01
C ILE A 288 21.15 -7.27 25.63
N CYS A 289 19.93 -7.12 26.11
CA CYS A 289 19.10 -8.20 26.64
C CYS A 289 17.75 -8.23 25.93
N GLU A 290 17.04 -9.35 26.01
CA GLU A 290 15.71 -9.50 25.40
C GLU A 290 14.59 -9.10 26.36
N ASN A 291 14.78 -9.37 27.65
CA ASN A 291 13.76 -9.35 28.67
C ASN A 291 13.90 -8.09 29.56
N PRO A 292 12.82 -7.33 29.76
CA PRO A 292 12.80 -6.20 30.70
C PRO A 292 13.18 -6.56 32.15
N ARG A 293 13.12 -7.84 32.57
CA ARG A 293 13.62 -8.28 33.89
C ARG A 293 15.11 -8.05 34.09
N VAL A 294 15.91 -8.18 33.05
CA VAL A 294 17.35 -7.93 33.15
C VAL A 294 17.61 -6.45 33.45
N VAL A 295 16.83 -5.54 32.86
CA VAL A 295 16.97 -4.10 33.10
C VAL A 295 16.53 -3.72 34.51
N GLU A 296 15.39 -4.23 34.99
CA GLU A 296 14.95 -3.93 36.36
C GLU A 296 15.90 -4.53 37.41
N ALA A 297 16.39 -5.75 37.20
CA ALA A 297 17.41 -6.33 38.07
C ALA A 297 18.69 -5.47 38.09
N ALA A 298 19.12 -4.95 36.93
CA ALA A 298 20.30 -4.08 36.85
C ALA A 298 20.08 -2.77 37.61
N ALA A 299 18.89 -2.19 37.52
CA ALA A 299 18.49 -1.00 38.28
C ALA A 299 18.48 -1.27 39.80
N ASP A 300 17.80 -2.32 40.24
CA ASP A 300 17.69 -2.71 41.65
C ASP A 300 19.06 -3.03 42.27
N ALA A 301 19.94 -3.67 41.50
CA ALA A 301 21.31 -3.99 41.90
C ALA A 301 22.29 -2.82 41.75
N ALA A 302 21.83 -1.64 41.30
CA ALA A 302 22.66 -0.45 41.07
C ALA A 302 23.88 -0.70 40.16
N CYS A 303 23.68 -1.52 39.11
CA CYS A 303 24.73 -1.86 38.15
C CYS A 303 25.23 -0.63 37.39
N VAL A 304 26.50 -0.64 37.00
CA VAL A 304 27.14 0.55 36.38
C VAL A 304 27.27 0.45 34.86
N ARG A 305 27.08 -0.75 34.29
CA ARG A 305 27.20 -0.98 32.85
C ARG A 305 25.89 -0.66 32.12
N PRO A 306 25.94 -0.02 30.94
CA PRO A 306 24.74 0.32 30.18
C PRO A 306 24.08 -0.91 29.55
N VAL A 307 22.75 -0.93 29.60
CA VAL A 307 21.92 -2.01 29.05
C VAL A 307 20.88 -1.43 28.09
N VAL A 308 20.62 -2.12 26.98
CA VAL A 308 19.51 -1.85 26.04
C VAL A 308 18.68 -3.11 25.91
N CYS A 309 17.38 -3.01 26.17
CA CYS A 309 16.47 -4.14 26.09
C CYS A 309 15.71 -4.14 24.76
N THR A 310 15.64 -5.30 24.11
CA THR A 310 14.89 -5.49 22.85
C THR A 310 13.42 -5.81 23.07
N SER A 311 13.01 -6.18 24.30
CA SER A 311 11.63 -6.57 24.65
C SER A 311 11.06 -7.63 23.69
N GLY A 312 11.80 -8.70 23.46
CA GLY A 312 11.39 -9.79 22.55
C GLY A 312 11.43 -9.48 21.05
N SER A 313 11.89 -8.29 20.63
CA SER A 313 11.90 -7.95 19.21
C SER A 313 13.00 -6.96 18.80
N ALA A 314 13.57 -7.17 17.62
CA ALA A 314 14.38 -6.14 16.96
C ALA A 314 13.49 -5.12 16.24
N ALA A 315 12.69 -4.39 17.05
CA ALA A 315 11.83 -3.31 16.60
C ALA A 315 12.63 -2.14 16.03
N THR A 316 11.99 -1.30 15.20
CA THR A 316 12.67 -0.19 14.51
C THR A 316 13.32 0.80 15.49
N VAL A 317 12.68 1.11 16.62
CA VAL A 317 13.23 2.02 17.63
C VAL A 317 14.49 1.47 18.29
N VAL A 318 14.51 0.16 18.61
CA VAL A 318 15.68 -0.53 19.18
C VAL A 318 16.84 -0.46 18.20
N LEU A 319 16.61 -0.83 16.95
CA LEU A 319 17.65 -0.78 15.91
C LEU A 319 18.13 0.64 15.64
N THR A 320 17.25 1.64 15.71
CA THR A 320 17.63 3.05 15.53
C THR A 320 18.58 3.50 16.65
N LEU A 321 18.30 3.13 17.91
CA LEU A 321 19.20 3.38 19.03
C LEU A 321 20.54 2.66 18.85
N LEU A 322 20.53 1.37 18.53
CA LEU A 322 21.75 0.57 18.35
C LEU A 322 22.59 1.06 17.16
N ASP A 323 21.96 1.39 16.03
CA ASP A 323 22.63 1.99 14.87
C ASP A 323 23.31 3.32 15.28
N ALA A 324 22.60 4.18 16.02
CA ALA A 324 23.18 5.44 16.50
C ALA A 324 24.38 5.20 17.43
N LEU A 325 24.29 4.27 18.38
CA LEU A 325 25.40 3.91 19.26
C LEU A 325 26.59 3.33 18.49
N ALA A 326 26.33 2.46 17.51
CA ALA A 326 27.37 1.84 16.68
C ALA A 326 28.18 2.88 15.90
N THR A 327 27.54 3.94 15.39
CA THR A 327 28.25 5.03 14.69
C THR A 327 29.23 5.79 15.58
N THR A 328 29.14 5.66 16.91
CA THR A 328 30.02 6.34 17.88
C THR A 328 31.16 5.45 18.38
N GLY A 329 31.29 4.24 17.83
CA GLY A 329 32.34 3.28 18.20
C GLY A 329 32.05 2.51 19.49
N CYS A 330 30.79 2.46 19.93
CA CYS A 330 30.37 1.53 20.98
C CYS A 330 30.53 0.07 20.51
N ARG A 331 30.82 -0.82 21.45
CA ARG A 331 30.83 -2.27 21.25
C ARG A 331 29.58 -2.86 21.86
N PHE A 332 29.20 -4.06 21.42
CA PHE A 332 27.97 -4.70 21.87
C PHE A 332 28.24 -6.09 22.44
N ALA A 333 27.50 -6.45 23.48
CA ALA A 333 27.43 -7.80 24.03
C ALA A 333 25.95 -8.18 24.12
N TYR A 334 25.57 -9.36 23.66
CA TYR A 334 24.16 -9.78 23.56
C TYR A 334 23.89 -11.03 24.40
N HIS A 335 22.85 -10.95 25.24
CA HIS A 335 22.21 -12.09 25.90
C HIS A 335 20.73 -12.12 25.51
N GLY A 336 20.13 -13.31 25.56
CA GLY A 336 18.73 -13.54 25.22
C GLY A 336 18.32 -14.95 25.64
N ASP A 337 17.06 -15.29 25.39
CA ASP A 337 16.51 -16.58 25.76
C ASP A 337 17.20 -17.73 24.98
N PHE A 338 17.40 -18.86 25.66
CA PHE A 338 17.78 -20.13 25.04
C PHE A 338 16.54 -20.87 24.54
N ASP A 339 15.93 -20.32 23.49
CA ASP A 339 14.91 -20.97 22.68
C ASP A 339 15.14 -20.66 21.18
N TRP A 340 14.43 -21.33 20.26
CA TRP A 340 14.70 -21.12 18.83
C TRP A 340 14.40 -19.70 18.34
N PRO A 341 13.32 -19.02 18.76
CA PRO A 341 13.12 -17.60 18.48
C PRO A 341 14.23 -16.68 19.00
N GLY A 342 14.70 -16.89 20.24
CA GLY A 342 15.78 -16.16 20.89
C GLY A 342 17.11 -16.35 20.17
N ILE A 343 17.46 -17.59 19.80
CA ILE A 343 18.64 -17.86 18.95
C ILE A 343 18.53 -17.16 17.59
N ALA A 344 17.33 -17.09 16.99
CA ALA A 344 17.12 -16.37 15.74
C ALA A 344 17.29 -14.85 15.90
N LEU A 345 16.82 -14.27 17.00
CA LEU A 345 17.00 -12.85 17.33
C LEU A 345 18.47 -12.53 17.63
N ALA A 346 19.13 -13.34 18.45
CA ALA A 346 20.56 -13.24 18.77
C ALA A 346 21.40 -13.24 17.49
N ASN A 347 21.16 -14.20 16.59
CA ASN A 347 21.80 -14.28 15.29
C ASN A 347 21.62 -13.00 14.46
N ARG A 348 20.45 -12.37 14.52
CA ARG A 348 20.18 -11.12 13.80
C ARG A 348 20.95 -9.94 14.39
N ILE A 349 20.98 -9.82 15.71
CA ILE A 349 21.67 -8.72 16.41
C ILE A 349 23.20 -8.88 16.31
N ILE A 350 23.72 -10.06 16.64
CA ILE A 350 25.15 -10.40 16.59
C ILE A 350 25.71 -10.14 15.18
N ARG A 351 25.03 -10.63 14.12
CA ARG A 351 25.50 -10.40 12.74
C ARG A 351 25.45 -8.94 12.31
N ARG A 352 24.46 -8.16 12.79
CA ARG A 352 24.29 -6.76 12.38
C ARG A 352 25.30 -5.83 13.06
N TYR A 353 25.61 -6.08 14.33
CA TYR A 353 26.39 -5.18 15.18
C TYR A 353 27.73 -5.76 15.64
N GLU A 354 28.11 -6.93 15.14
CA GLU A 354 29.30 -7.66 15.58
C GLU A 354 29.33 -7.84 17.11
N ALA A 355 28.15 -8.05 17.71
CA ALA A 355 28.02 -8.19 19.15
C ALA A 355 28.66 -9.50 19.63
N LEU A 356 29.32 -9.46 20.77
CA LEU A 356 29.85 -10.67 21.40
C LEU A 356 28.72 -11.43 22.13
N PRO A 357 28.69 -12.77 22.10
CA PRO A 357 27.77 -13.53 22.93
C PRO A 357 28.10 -13.30 24.41
N TRP A 358 27.11 -12.88 25.18
CA TRP A 358 27.22 -12.65 26.62
C TRP A 358 26.49 -13.76 27.35
N ARG A 359 27.23 -14.65 28.03
CA ARG A 359 26.69 -15.82 28.73
C ARG A 359 25.74 -16.65 27.84
N MET A 360 26.09 -16.79 26.57
CA MET A 360 25.23 -17.36 25.53
C MET A 360 25.90 -18.49 24.74
N GLY A 361 26.93 -19.14 25.32
CA GLY A 361 27.58 -20.30 24.72
C GLY A 361 26.93 -21.64 25.11
N ALA A 362 27.40 -22.73 24.51
CA ALA A 362 26.99 -24.09 24.86
C ALA A 362 27.26 -24.41 26.34
N GLU A 363 28.45 -24.05 26.85
CA GLU A 363 28.81 -24.25 28.25
C GLU A 363 27.89 -23.49 29.21
N ASP A 364 27.50 -22.26 28.87
CA ASP A 364 26.56 -21.47 29.66
C ASP A 364 25.17 -22.16 29.70
N TYR A 365 24.69 -22.62 28.55
CA TYR A 365 23.41 -23.34 28.44
C TYR A 365 23.41 -24.62 29.27
N GLU A 366 24.43 -25.45 29.15
CA GLU A 366 24.54 -26.72 29.89
C GLU A 366 24.60 -26.48 31.39
N HIS A 367 25.38 -25.48 31.82
CA HIS A 367 25.45 -25.07 33.22
C HIS A 367 24.08 -24.66 33.77
N LEU A 368 23.36 -23.80 33.04
CA LEU A 368 22.04 -23.32 33.44
C LEU A 368 21.00 -24.45 33.44
N ALA A 369 21.00 -25.32 32.43
CA ALA A 369 20.10 -26.47 32.36
C ALA A 369 20.30 -27.43 33.55
N ALA A 370 21.56 -27.73 33.89
CA ALA A 370 21.91 -28.54 35.05
C ALA A 370 21.52 -27.88 36.37
N ARG A 371 21.74 -26.55 36.50
CA ARG A 371 21.34 -25.76 37.66
C ARG A 371 19.83 -25.79 37.87
N SER A 372 19.05 -25.49 36.83
CA SER A 372 17.58 -25.52 36.89
C SER A 372 17.05 -26.89 37.30
N GLN A 373 17.67 -27.96 36.82
CA GLN A 373 17.32 -29.32 37.24
C GLN A 373 17.63 -29.59 38.72
N ALA A 374 18.81 -29.19 39.19
CA ALA A 374 19.23 -29.36 40.59
C ALA A 374 18.32 -28.59 41.56
N GLU A 375 17.92 -27.38 41.17
CA GLU A 375 17.04 -26.49 41.93
C GLU A 375 15.54 -26.85 41.78
N ARG A 376 15.23 -27.86 40.96
CA ARG A 376 13.86 -28.31 40.66
C ARG A 376 12.96 -27.19 40.10
N ILE A 377 13.56 -26.28 39.33
CA ILE A 377 12.84 -25.28 38.56
C ILE A 377 12.06 -26.03 37.45
N PRO A 378 10.74 -25.75 37.26
CA PRO A 378 9.97 -26.34 36.17
C PRO A 378 10.62 -26.08 34.81
N GLN A 379 10.90 -27.15 34.07
CA GLN A 379 11.51 -27.06 32.74
C GLN A 379 10.44 -26.84 31.67
N LEU A 380 10.69 -25.88 30.79
CA LEU A 380 9.87 -25.67 29.60
C LEU A 380 10.44 -26.51 28.45
N PRO A 381 9.60 -27.24 27.69
CA PRO A 381 10.08 -27.99 26.55
C PRO A 381 10.58 -27.03 25.47
N LEU A 382 11.71 -27.38 24.85
CA LEU A 382 12.19 -26.70 23.66
C LEU A 382 11.30 -27.09 22.46
N ASP A 383 10.55 -26.14 21.91
CA ASP A 383 9.62 -26.36 20.79
C ASP A 383 9.97 -25.49 19.58
N GLY A 384 9.61 -25.96 18.38
CA GLY A 384 9.85 -25.29 17.11
C GLY A 384 10.97 -25.89 16.28
N GLN A 385 11.32 -25.20 15.19
CA GLN A 385 12.37 -25.63 14.27
C GLN A 385 13.75 -25.25 14.80
N PRO A 386 14.72 -26.19 14.87
CA PRO A 386 16.08 -25.90 15.29
C PRO A 386 16.74 -24.76 14.50
N VAL A 387 17.43 -23.88 15.21
CA VAL A 387 18.17 -22.75 14.65
C VAL A 387 19.63 -22.86 15.10
N SER A 388 20.57 -22.89 14.16
CA SER A 388 22.00 -22.87 14.48
C SER A 388 22.43 -21.49 14.99
N ALA A 389 23.13 -21.46 16.12
CA ALA A 389 23.78 -20.26 16.63
C ALA A 389 25.03 -19.95 15.80
N ALA A 390 25.14 -18.73 15.25
CA ALA A 390 26.25 -18.36 14.38
C ALA A 390 27.57 -18.13 15.12
N TRP A 391 27.52 -17.97 16.44
CA TRP A 391 28.68 -17.72 17.31
C TRP A 391 29.22 -18.98 17.98
N ASP A 392 28.43 -20.05 18.07
CA ASP A 392 28.79 -21.30 18.73
C ASP A 392 28.10 -22.48 18.02
N PRO A 393 28.87 -23.33 17.30
CA PRO A 393 28.31 -24.47 16.57
C PRO A 393 27.77 -25.58 17.49
N ASP A 394 28.20 -25.63 18.75
CA ASP A 394 27.87 -26.70 19.70
C ASP A 394 26.60 -26.39 20.51
N LEU A 395 26.16 -25.13 20.54
CA LEU A 395 24.98 -24.70 21.29
C LEU A 395 23.67 -25.34 20.79
N ALA A 396 23.41 -25.35 19.48
CA ALA A 396 22.17 -25.95 18.96
C ALA A 396 22.08 -27.47 19.19
N PRO A 397 23.17 -28.25 19.01
CA PRO A 397 23.24 -29.64 19.48
C PRO A 397 22.97 -29.80 20.97
N ALA A 398 23.58 -28.99 21.84
CA ALA A 398 23.36 -29.04 23.28
C ALA A 398 21.89 -28.78 23.63
N MET A 399 21.30 -27.71 23.09
CA MET A 399 19.87 -27.38 23.27
C MET A 399 18.95 -28.52 22.82
N THR A 400 19.27 -29.17 21.71
CA THR A 400 18.50 -30.32 21.21
C THR A 400 18.63 -31.55 22.11
N ALA A 401 19.82 -31.77 22.69
CA ALA A 401 20.10 -32.91 23.55
C ALA A 401 19.39 -32.81 24.91
N PHE A 402 19.40 -31.63 25.53
CA PHE A 402 18.68 -31.39 26.79
C PHE A 402 17.17 -31.19 26.57
N GLY A 403 16.77 -30.60 25.44
CA GLY A 403 15.37 -30.42 25.07
C GLY A 403 14.59 -29.43 25.94
N VAL A 404 15.29 -28.50 26.60
CA VAL A 404 14.70 -27.49 27.49
C VAL A 404 14.95 -26.08 26.99
N ALA A 405 13.92 -25.25 27.05
CA ALA A 405 14.02 -23.80 26.87
C ALA A 405 14.36 -23.14 28.21
N LEU A 406 15.27 -22.15 28.18
CA LEU A 406 15.65 -21.37 29.36
C LEU A 406 15.49 -19.88 29.05
N HIS A 407 14.68 -19.18 29.84
CA HIS A 407 14.51 -17.73 29.71
C HIS A 407 15.57 -16.96 30.50
N GLU A 408 15.83 -15.70 30.15
CA GLU A 408 16.83 -14.85 30.80
C GLU A 408 16.64 -14.72 32.33
N GLU A 409 15.42 -14.90 32.87
CA GLU A 409 15.18 -14.88 34.32
C GLU A 409 16.02 -15.89 35.10
N VAL A 410 16.32 -17.04 34.51
CA VAL A 410 17.13 -18.07 35.18
C VAL A 410 18.62 -17.74 35.19
N THR A 411 19.06 -16.66 34.53
CA THR A 411 20.47 -16.23 34.42
C THR A 411 20.72 -14.89 35.14
N LEU A 412 19.69 -14.27 35.74
CA LEU A 412 19.77 -12.90 36.26
C LEU A 412 20.95 -12.65 37.20
N ASP A 413 21.21 -13.57 38.12
CA ASP A 413 22.32 -13.48 39.08
C ASP A 413 23.68 -13.32 38.37
N LEU A 414 23.94 -14.19 37.39
CA LEU A 414 25.19 -14.16 36.61
C LEU A 414 25.30 -12.90 35.75
N LEU A 415 24.18 -12.44 35.18
CA LEU A 415 24.16 -11.21 34.39
C LEU A 415 24.42 -9.99 35.27
N MET A 416 23.87 -9.95 36.50
CA MET A 416 24.11 -8.85 37.43
C MET A 416 25.57 -8.78 37.88
N ASP A 417 26.21 -9.93 38.12
CA ASP A 417 27.64 -9.98 38.43
C ASP A 417 28.48 -9.34 37.31
N ASP A 418 28.17 -9.66 36.04
CA ASP A 418 28.85 -9.08 34.88
C ASP A 418 28.58 -7.57 34.72
N LEU A 419 27.37 -7.11 35.06
CA LEU A 419 26.94 -5.71 34.93
C LEU A 419 27.38 -4.81 36.10
N SER A 420 27.67 -5.39 37.26
CA SER A 420 28.08 -4.67 38.49
C SER A 420 29.49 -4.07 38.38
N GLY A 421 30.27 -4.44 37.37
CA GLY A 421 31.58 -3.86 37.11
C GLY A 421 32.71 -4.41 37.98
N GLN A 422 32.56 -5.60 38.56
CA GLN A 422 33.68 -6.27 39.22
C GLN A 422 34.77 -6.63 38.21
N VAL A 423 35.90 -5.93 38.33
CA VAL A 423 37.25 -6.48 38.20
C VAL A 423 37.95 -6.23 39.52
#